data_AF-A0A7V3I3R1-F1
#
_entry.id   AF-A0A7V3I3R1-F1
#
_cell.length_a   1.000
_cell.length_b   1.000
_cell.length_c   1.000
_cell.angle_alpha   90.00
_cell.angle_beta   90.00
_cell.angle_gamma   90.00
#
_symmetry.space_group_name_H-M   'P 1'
#
loop_
_entity.id
_entity.type
_entity.pdbx_description
1 polymer ?
#
loop_
_entity_poly.entity_id
_entity_poly.type
_entity_poly.pdbx_seq_one_letter_code
_entity_poly.pdbx_strand_id
1 'polypeptide(L)'
;MTTALGKTCPYCQYPIKPGALTATCSDCGIPHHAECWEHNGGCTTYGCRGRRVVTTGVPGRSPALGVIDLSNIMSEPERLPRPTQRVSPGQPAVDQGEAPLVAAAHTVAAASSTIGCIIGF
;
A
#
# COMPACT_ATOMS: atom_id res chain seq x y z
N MET A 1 -5.57 11.86 20.26
CA MET A 1 -6.51 12.02 19.12
C MET A 1 -5.73 11.68 17.87
N THR A 2 -6.02 10.55 17.21
CA THR A 2 -5.20 10.07 16.08
C THR A 2 -5.56 10.86 14.83
N THR A 3 -4.64 11.68 14.33
CA THR A 3 -4.82 12.44 13.09
C THR A 3 -4.94 11.49 11.90
N ALA A 4 -6.05 11.59 11.16
CA ALA A 4 -6.32 10.75 10.00
C ALA A 4 -5.65 11.25 8.70
N LEU A 5 -5.24 12.52 8.66
CA LEU A 5 -4.61 13.12 7.50
C LEU A 5 -3.22 12.51 7.25
N GLY A 6 -2.92 12.20 5.98
CA GLY A 6 -1.68 11.55 5.59
C GLY A 6 -1.60 10.06 5.93
N LYS A 7 -2.65 9.48 6.52
CA LYS A 7 -2.77 8.02 6.69
C LYS A 7 -3.30 7.40 5.40
N THR A 8 -2.88 6.18 5.12
CA THR A 8 -3.34 5.41 3.96
C THR A 8 -4.65 4.71 4.29
N CYS A 9 -5.66 4.88 3.43
CA CYS A 9 -6.90 4.12 3.52
C CYS A 9 -6.60 2.64 3.22
N PRO A 10 -6.90 1.69 4.13
CA PRO A 10 -6.59 0.27 3.92
C PRO A 10 -7.43 -0.39 2.82
N TYR A 11 -8.55 0.22 2.42
CA TYR A 11 -9.41 -0.28 1.36
C TYR A 11 -8.83 0.02 -0.03
N CYS A 12 -8.59 1.30 -0.34
CA CYS A 12 -8.12 1.72 -1.66
C CYS A 12 -6.60 1.91 -1.76
N GLN A 13 -5.88 1.85 -0.65
CA GLN A 13 -4.42 2.00 -0.55
C GLN A 13 -3.89 3.39 -0.96
N TYR A 14 -4.77 4.40 -1.05
CA TYR A 14 -4.40 5.79 -1.28
C TYR A 14 -4.34 6.61 0.01
N PRO A 15 -3.45 7.62 0.09
CA PRO A 15 -3.35 8.52 1.23
C PRO A 15 -4.59 9.43 1.34
N ILE A 16 -5.08 9.59 2.57
CA ILE A 16 -6.17 10.49 2.90
C ILE A 16 -5.65 11.93 2.86
N LYS A 17 -6.15 12.67 1.87
CA LYS A 17 -5.78 14.07 1.64
C LYS A 17 -6.45 15.00 2.67
N PRO A 18 -5.82 16.13 3.01
CA PRO A 18 -6.48 17.20 3.75
C PRO A 18 -7.76 17.66 3.03
N GLY A 19 -8.84 17.85 3.77
CA GLY A 19 -10.14 18.25 3.24
C GLY A 19 -11.00 17.10 2.67
N ALA A 20 -10.47 15.88 2.59
CA ALA A 20 -11.28 14.72 2.22
C ALA A 20 -12.20 14.28 3.37
N LEU A 21 -13.42 13.83 3.04
CA LEU A 21 -14.32 13.22 4.01
C LEU A 21 -13.72 11.90 4.49
N THR A 22 -13.56 11.79 5.81
CA THR A 22 -12.90 10.66 6.44
C THR A 22 -13.84 9.99 7.43
N ALA A 23 -13.88 8.66 7.40
CA ALA A 23 -14.56 7.82 8.38
C ALA A 23 -13.51 7.07 9.20
N THR A 24 -13.44 7.36 10.49
CA THR A 24 -12.55 6.66 11.42
C THR A 24 -13.33 5.57 12.14
N CYS A 25 -12.76 4.36 12.22
CA CYS A 25 -13.37 3.27 12.96
C CYS A 25 -13.41 3.57 14.48
N SER A 26 -14.55 3.41 15.13
CA SER A 26 -14.69 3.60 16.58
C SER A 26 -13.84 2.64 17.42
N ASP A 27 -13.53 1.46 16.88
CA ASP A 27 -12.96 0.36 17.66
C ASP A 27 -11.44 0.27 17.46
N CYS A 28 -10.97 0.27 16.21
CA CYS A 28 -9.54 0.17 15.90
C CYS A 28 -8.89 1.52 15.58
N GLY A 29 -9.68 2.59 15.42
CA GLY A 29 -9.16 3.92 15.10
C GLY A 29 -8.60 4.07 13.68
N ILE A 30 -8.74 3.07 12.80
CA ILE A 30 -8.18 3.11 11.45
C ILE A 30 -9.04 4.03 10.56
N PRO A 31 -8.42 5.01 9.88
CA PRO A 31 -9.15 5.93 9.03
C PRO A 31 -9.36 5.37 7.62
N HIS A 32 -10.53 5.64 7.07
CA HIS A 32 -10.94 5.29 5.72
C HIS A 32 -11.50 6.54 5.04
N HIS A 33 -11.49 6.60 3.71
CA HIS A 33 -12.36 7.58 3.04
C HIS A 33 -13.82 7.26 3.37
N ALA A 34 -14.66 8.30 3.52
CA ALA A 34 -16.08 8.11 3.81
C ALA A 34 -16.77 7.22 2.76
N GLU A 35 -16.45 7.41 1.48
CA GLU A 35 -16.95 6.59 0.36
C GLU A 35 -16.42 5.15 0.42
N CYS A 36 -15.13 4.96 0.69
CA CYS A 36 -14.55 3.61 0.82
C CYS A 36 -15.19 2.84 1.97
N TRP A 37 -15.52 3.52 3.08
CA TRP A 37 -16.25 2.90 4.19
C TRP A 37 -17.63 2.42 3.76
N GLU A 38 -18.39 3.27 3.06
CA GLU A 38 -19.74 2.96 2.59
C GLU A 38 -19.73 1.83 1.57
N HIS A 39 -18.81 1.88 0.61
CA HIS A 39 -18.66 0.85 -0.41
C HIS A 39 -18.26 -0.50 0.18
N ASN A 40 -17.37 -0.51 1.16
CA ASN A 40 -16.98 -1.74 1.86
C ASN A 40 -18.02 -2.22 2.89
N GLY A 41 -18.95 -1.35 3.30
CA GLY A 41 -19.94 -1.65 4.35
C GLY A 41 -19.39 -1.66 5.77
N GLY A 42 -18.16 -1.16 6.00
CA GLY A 42 -17.52 -1.19 7.31
C GLY A 42 -16.00 -1.07 7.27
N CYS A 43 -15.37 -1.28 8.43
CA CYS A 43 -13.92 -1.33 8.55
C CYS A 43 -13.33 -2.55 7.82
N THR A 44 -12.21 -2.37 7.12
CA THR A 44 -11.52 -3.49 6.43
C THR A 44 -10.55 -4.26 7.32
N THR A 45 -10.38 -3.83 8.57
CA THR A 45 -9.53 -4.55 9.53
C THR A 45 -10.13 -5.90 9.86
N TYR A 46 -9.33 -6.96 9.72
CA TYR A 46 -9.76 -8.33 10.00
C TYR A 46 -10.41 -8.44 11.39
N GLY A 47 -11.64 -8.97 11.43
CA GLY A 47 -12.40 -9.16 12.66
C GLY A 47 -12.94 -7.88 13.32
N CYS A 48 -12.76 -6.70 12.74
CA CYS A 48 -13.28 -5.46 13.31
C CYS A 48 -14.78 -5.27 13.01
N ARG A 49 -15.54 -4.85 14.02
CA ARG A 49 -16.99 -4.55 13.91
C ARG A 49 -17.31 -3.11 14.31
N GLY A 50 -16.31 -2.25 14.30
CA GLY A 50 -16.47 -0.86 14.70
C GLY A 50 -17.34 -0.08 13.74
N ARG A 51 -17.91 1.00 14.27
CA ARG A 51 -18.80 1.90 13.54
C ARG A 51 -18.00 3.04 12.94
N ARG A 52 -18.57 3.68 11.92
CA ARG A 52 -17.99 4.91 11.38
C ARG A 52 -18.17 6.06 12.35
N VAL A 53 -17.10 6.79 12.60
CA VAL A 53 -17.12 8.14 13.14
C VAL A 53 -16.70 9.06 11.99
N VAL A 54 -17.65 9.79 11.43
CA VAL A 54 -17.39 10.67 10.30
C VAL A 54 -16.82 11.99 10.81
N THR A 55 -15.66 12.35 10.31
CA THR A 55 -15.07 13.68 10.51
C THR A 55 -15.20 14.42 9.18
N THR A 56 -16.10 15.40 9.13
CA THR A 56 -16.17 16.33 8.01
C THR A 56 -14.90 17.16 8.00
N GLY A 57 -13.96 16.84 7.10
CA GLY A 57 -12.94 17.80 6.72
C GLY A 57 -13.66 18.99 6.12
N VAL A 58 -13.39 20.21 6.60
CA VAL A 58 -13.92 21.42 5.96
C VAL A 58 -13.45 21.35 4.52
N PRO A 59 -14.35 21.19 3.52
CA PRO A 59 -13.92 21.22 2.14
C PRO A 59 -13.31 22.60 1.93
N GLY A 60 -12.03 22.62 1.56
CA GLY A 60 -11.40 23.82 1.05
C GLY A 60 -12.33 24.40 0.00
N ARG A 61 -12.82 25.60 0.27
CA ARG A 61 -13.80 26.30 -0.52
C ARG A 61 -13.25 26.49 -1.94
N SER A 62 -13.75 25.71 -2.89
CA SER A 62 -13.83 26.08 -4.30
C SER A 62 -15.22 25.73 -4.80
N PRO A 63 -16.11 26.72 -5.02
CA PRO A 63 -17.39 26.46 -5.65
C PRO A 63 -17.15 26.26 -7.15
N ALA A 64 -16.77 25.05 -7.55
CA ALA A 64 -17.00 24.60 -8.93
C ALA A 64 -18.35 23.89 -8.96
N LEU A 65 -19.42 24.65 -8.69
CA LEU A 65 -20.76 24.30 -9.13
C LEU A 65 -20.75 24.49 -10.66
N GLY A 66 -20.13 23.52 -11.35
CA GLY A 66 -20.24 23.36 -12.79
C GLY A 66 -21.58 22.72 -13.08
N VAL A 67 -22.60 23.55 -13.24
CA VAL A 67 -23.76 23.15 -14.05
C VAL A 67 -23.24 22.94 -15.47
N ILE A 68 -23.12 21.67 -15.88
CA ILE A 68 -22.94 21.34 -17.29
C ILE A 68 -24.33 21.18 -17.90
N ASP A 69 -24.61 22.07 -18.87
CA ASP A 69 -25.80 22.10 -19.72
C ASP A 69 -25.96 20.77 -20.48
N LEU A 70 -27.10 20.10 -20.27
CA LEU A 70 -27.39 18.76 -20.79
C LEU A 70 -27.94 18.79 -22.22
N SER A 71 -27.63 19.81 -23.03
CA SER A 71 -28.17 19.91 -24.39
C SER A 71 -27.27 19.29 -25.46
N ASN A 72 -26.06 18.80 -25.12
CA ASN A 72 -25.04 18.44 -26.13
C ASN A 72 -24.32 17.08 -25.94
N ILE A 73 -24.91 16.09 -25.25
CA ILE A 73 -24.31 14.76 -25.01
C ILE A 73 -25.14 13.63 -25.68
N MET A 74 -25.41 13.74 -26.99
CA MET A 74 -25.96 12.64 -27.80
C MET A 74 -25.32 12.56 -29.20
N SER A 75 -23.98 12.60 -29.29
CA SER A 75 -23.27 12.28 -30.54
C SER A 75 -22.27 11.15 -30.29
N GLU A 76 -22.58 10.01 -30.89
CA GLU A 76 -21.99 8.66 -30.72
C GLU A 76 -20.65 8.48 -31.51
N PRO A 77 -20.02 7.28 -31.61
CA PRO A 77 -18.68 7.00 -31.06
C PRO A 77 -17.66 6.49 -32.11
N GLU A 78 -16.39 6.95 -32.17
CA GLU A 78 -15.34 6.16 -32.85
C GLU A 78 -13.89 6.42 -32.38
N ARG A 79 -13.21 5.28 -32.13
CA ARG A 79 -11.76 4.98 -32.23
C ARG A 79 -10.76 5.65 -31.29
N LEU A 80 -10.44 4.93 -30.23
CA LEU A 80 -9.04 4.87 -29.78
C LEU A 80 -8.21 4.07 -30.81
N PRO A 81 -7.10 4.61 -31.35
CA PRO A 81 -6.13 3.79 -32.06
C PRO A 81 -5.45 2.81 -31.11
N ARG A 82 -5.21 1.59 -31.60
CA ARG A 82 -4.45 0.54 -30.91
C ARG A 82 -3.10 1.12 -30.42
N PRO A 83 -2.70 0.92 -29.16
CA PRO A 83 -1.35 1.30 -28.74
C PRO A 83 -0.36 0.43 -29.52
N THR A 84 0.41 1.04 -30.42
CA THR A 84 1.60 0.42 -30.96
C THR A 84 2.60 0.33 -29.81
N GLN A 85 2.86 -0.90 -29.35
CA GLN A 85 3.93 -1.18 -28.40
C GLN A 85 5.24 -0.65 -29.00
N ARG A 86 5.77 0.43 -28.44
CA ARG A 86 7.13 0.86 -28.72
C ARG A 86 8.06 -0.13 -28.02
N VAL A 87 8.64 -1.04 -28.79
CA VAL A 87 9.75 -1.90 -28.35
C VAL A 87 10.92 -0.97 -28.04
N SER A 88 11.37 -0.94 -26.79
CA SER A 88 12.64 -0.30 -26.41
C SER A 88 13.81 -1.23 -26.75
N PRO A 89 14.76 -0.81 -27.60
CA PRO A 89 16.02 -1.53 -27.76
C PRO A 89 16.93 -1.15 -26.58
N GLY A 90 17.22 -2.10 -25.69
CA GLY A 90 18.11 -1.81 -24.57
C GLY A 90 18.19 -2.85 -23.47
N GLN A 91 18.11 -4.15 -23.78
CA GLN A 91 18.56 -5.16 -22.83
C GLN A 91 19.97 -5.62 -23.23
N PRO A 92 21.02 -5.33 -22.44
CA PRO A 92 22.32 -5.96 -22.61
C PRO A 92 22.20 -7.45 -22.30
N ALA A 93 22.85 -8.28 -23.13
CA ALA A 93 22.94 -9.71 -22.97
C ALA A 93 23.54 -10.04 -21.58
N VAL A 94 22.78 -10.79 -20.78
CA VAL A 94 23.33 -11.44 -19.60
C VAL A 94 24.14 -12.65 -20.07
N ASP A 95 25.46 -12.50 -20.00
CA ASP A 95 26.45 -13.56 -20.10
C ASP A 95 26.17 -14.60 -19.01
N GLN A 96 25.66 -15.77 -19.39
CA GLN A 96 25.57 -16.92 -18.49
C GLN A 96 26.92 -17.63 -18.46
N GLY A 97 27.90 -16.96 -17.84
CA GLY A 97 29.18 -17.52 -17.46
C GLY A 97 29.05 -18.45 -16.25
N GLU A 98 28.87 -19.74 -16.55
CA GLU A 98 29.58 -20.90 -15.99
C GLU A 98 29.86 -20.92 -14.48
N ALA A 99 29.20 -21.84 -13.77
CA ALA A 99 29.46 -22.17 -12.38
C ALA A 99 30.81 -22.91 -12.21
N PRO A 100 31.73 -22.44 -11.35
CA PRO A 100 32.85 -23.25 -10.89
C PRO A 100 32.50 -23.99 -9.60
N LEU A 101 32.34 -25.30 -9.76
CA LEU A 101 32.93 -26.36 -8.94
C LEU A 101 33.74 -25.88 -7.71
N VAL A 102 33.11 -25.77 -6.53
CA VAL A 102 33.85 -25.65 -5.25
C VAL A 102 33.99 -27.03 -4.61
N ALA A 103 35.04 -27.74 -5.02
CA ALA A 103 35.67 -28.79 -4.23
C ALA A 103 36.69 -28.17 -3.25
N ALA A 104 36.99 -28.92 -2.19
CA ALA A 104 37.90 -28.65 -1.05
C ALA A 104 37.18 -28.04 0.17
N ALA A 105 36.72 -28.85 1.14
CA ALA A 105 37.51 -29.49 2.21
C ALA A 105 38.40 -28.47 2.93
N HIS A 106 38.15 -28.23 4.22
CA HIS A 106 39.16 -27.96 5.26
C HIS A 106 38.54 -28.27 6.63
N THR A 107 39.01 -29.36 7.22
CA THR A 107 38.90 -29.76 8.62
C THR A 107 39.87 -28.93 9.47
N VAL A 108 39.40 -28.34 10.58
CA VAL A 108 40.12 -28.03 11.84
C VAL A 108 39.10 -27.35 12.77
N ALA A 109 39.09 -27.44 14.09
CA ALA A 109 39.62 -28.35 15.10
C ALA A 109 38.83 -27.97 16.37
N ALA A 110 38.13 -28.92 16.98
CA ALA A 110 37.43 -28.69 18.24
C ALA A 110 38.46 -28.67 19.38
N ALA A 111 38.73 -27.48 19.92
CA ALA A 111 39.41 -27.32 21.19
C ALA A 111 38.75 -26.16 21.95
N SER A 112 37.88 -26.49 22.89
CA SER A 112 37.49 -25.58 23.96
C SER A 112 37.57 -26.35 25.26
N SER A 113 38.66 -26.06 25.96
CA SER A 113 39.12 -26.66 27.19
C SER A 113 38.05 -26.66 28.27
N THR A 114 37.75 -27.85 28.80
CA THR A 114 37.26 -28.02 30.16
C THR A 114 38.33 -27.52 31.14
N ILE A 115 38.12 -26.32 31.68
CA ILE A 115 38.89 -25.82 32.82
C ILE A 115 37.92 -25.64 33.99
N GLY A 116 38.05 -26.55 34.96
CA GLY A 116 38.07 -26.22 36.39
C GLY A 116 36.79 -25.69 37.04
N CYS A 117 35.95 -26.60 37.56
CA CYS A 117 35.23 -26.36 38.82
C CYS A 117 35.79 -27.30 39.88
N ILE A 118 36.87 -26.84 40.50
CA ILE A 118 37.42 -27.36 41.74
C ILE A 118 36.59 -26.79 42.91
N ILE A 119 35.90 -27.68 43.62
CA ILE A 119 35.72 -27.75 45.09
C ILE A 119 35.44 -26.44 45.86
N GLY A 120 34.28 -26.36 46.53
CA GLY A 120 34.11 -25.44 47.66
C GLY A 120 32.70 -25.29 48.21
N PHE A 121 32.37 -26.09 49.23
CA PHE A 121 31.39 -25.92 50.32
C PHE A 121 29.89 -25.75 50.01
#